data_AF-A0A154VHS2-F1
#
_entry.id   AF-A0A154VHS2-F1
#
_cell.length_a   1.000
_cell.length_b   1.000
_cell.length_c   1.000
_cell.angle_alpha   90.00
_cell.angle_beta   90.00
_cell.angle_gamma   90.00
#
_symmetry.space_group_name_H-M   'P 1'
#
loop_
_entity.id
_entity.type
_entity.pdbx_description
1 polymer ?
#
loop_
_entity_poly.entity_id
_entity_poly.type
_entity_poly.pdbx_seq_one_letter_code
_entity_poly.pdbx_strand_id
1 'polypeptide(L)'
;MTHQTNPKSALLERSRFSLGELPRAKQFEIWKESINCIYSVEMDRKTREAGFVANLNSWRHRDLLMIEAQSCSQSFSRTSQMIAADGMDHYNIQLYTDGGVKSEIGIGGDVLQPGGLLLLDLSQRTEAQTSDGFKSMHLFLPRHLVEDHLTHPDDHNLRFLSERDPLVSILFQQILALNRYINELADHEISVLQKTIVMMLSACLNAADGGTRSTDAMRRDIEKGVMIRRYFRQNLFAAELTADKAANDLGLSRSSLYQLFEKHGGVKNYLREARLRHALKLLGDPKERRRSLYDIALECGYETDAGFIRAFRAKYGVTPGDIRAGHRPHAHHNGDGVDKRYENWLHTLA
;
A
#
# COMPACT_ATOMS: atom_id res chain seq x y z
N MET A 1 -32.20 5.03 22.90
CA MET A 1 -32.61 5.71 21.65
C MET A 1 -31.49 5.54 20.64
N THR A 2 -31.61 4.56 19.76
CA THR A 2 -30.67 4.28 18.67
C THR A 2 -30.97 5.23 17.52
N HIS A 3 -30.23 6.34 17.43
CA HIS A 3 -30.21 7.14 16.22
C HIS A 3 -29.51 6.32 15.13
N GLN A 4 -30.29 5.57 14.36
CA GLN A 4 -29.87 5.09 13.05
C GLN A 4 -29.88 6.32 12.14
N THR A 5 -28.80 7.09 12.17
CA THR A 5 -28.56 8.16 11.20
C THR A 5 -28.39 7.47 9.84
N ASN A 6 -29.35 7.70 8.94
CA ASN A 6 -29.15 7.37 7.54
C ASN A 6 -27.85 8.04 7.09
N PRO A 7 -26.95 7.33 6.36
CA PRO A 7 -25.73 7.94 5.87
C PRO A 7 -26.08 9.18 5.04
N LYS A 8 -25.44 10.32 5.35
CA LYS A 8 -25.60 11.54 4.52
C LYS A 8 -24.94 11.40 3.15
N SER A 9 -23.93 10.54 3.05
CA SER A 9 -23.26 10.17 1.82
C SER A 9 -24.06 9.09 1.06
N ALA A 10 -24.25 9.29 -0.24
CA ALA A 10 -24.87 8.29 -1.11
C ALA A 10 -23.86 7.25 -1.63
N LEU A 11 -22.56 7.53 -1.51
CA LEU A 11 -21.47 6.71 -2.03
C LEU A 11 -20.74 5.90 -0.95
N LEU A 12 -21.04 6.13 0.32
CA LEU A 12 -20.42 5.45 1.45
C LEU A 12 -20.98 4.03 1.59
N GLU A 13 -20.13 3.05 1.32
CA GLU A 13 -20.42 1.65 1.58
C GLU A 13 -19.84 1.19 2.92
N ARG A 14 -20.47 0.19 3.54
CA ARG A 14 -20.05 -0.38 4.83
C ARG A 14 -20.02 -1.90 4.79
N SER A 15 -19.02 -2.50 5.42
CA SER A 15 -18.83 -3.94 5.56
C SER A 15 -18.45 -4.27 7.00
N ARG A 16 -18.89 -5.42 7.52
CA ARG A 16 -18.54 -5.88 8.87
C ARG A 16 -18.14 -7.36 8.88
N PHE A 17 -16.84 -7.61 9.00
CA PHE A 17 -16.27 -8.93 9.18
C PHE A 17 -16.18 -9.26 10.69
N SER A 18 -16.65 -10.42 11.11
CA SER A 18 -16.53 -10.90 12.49
C SER A 18 -16.51 -12.41 12.54
N LEU A 19 -15.65 -12.97 13.40
CA LEU A 19 -15.54 -14.41 13.62
C LEU A 19 -16.20 -14.89 14.92
N GLY A 20 -16.77 -13.97 15.71
CA GLY A 20 -17.27 -14.27 17.06
C GLY A 20 -18.38 -15.33 17.10
N GLU A 21 -19.14 -15.47 16.02
CA GLU A 21 -20.25 -16.41 15.91
C GLU A 21 -19.84 -17.77 15.29
N LEU A 22 -18.59 -17.92 14.88
CA LEU A 22 -18.08 -19.12 14.23
C LEU A 22 -17.43 -20.10 15.21
N PRO A 23 -17.38 -21.42 14.90
CA PRO A 23 -16.67 -22.40 15.72
C PRO A 23 -15.19 -22.05 15.87
N ARG A 24 -14.67 -22.05 17.10
CA ARG A 24 -13.27 -21.67 17.42
C ARG A 24 -12.22 -22.34 16.52
N ALA A 25 -12.42 -23.62 16.23
CA ALA A 25 -11.52 -24.41 15.38
C ALA A 25 -11.40 -23.91 13.92
N LYS A 26 -12.37 -23.10 13.44
CA LYS A 26 -12.39 -22.56 12.07
C LYS A 26 -11.96 -21.08 11.99
N GLN A 27 -11.96 -20.36 13.11
CA GLN A 27 -11.79 -18.89 13.13
C GLN A 27 -10.48 -18.46 12.47
N PHE A 28 -9.35 -19.06 12.86
CA PHE A 28 -8.05 -18.67 12.31
C PHE A 28 -7.91 -18.99 10.82
N GLU A 29 -8.40 -20.15 10.36
CA GLU A 29 -8.30 -20.50 8.93
C GLU A 29 -9.17 -19.57 8.07
N ILE A 30 -10.38 -19.22 8.52
CA ILE A 30 -11.24 -18.27 7.80
C ILE A 30 -10.62 -16.87 7.78
N TRP A 31 -10.00 -16.43 8.88
CA TRP A 31 -9.22 -15.19 8.90
C TRP A 31 -8.06 -15.25 7.90
N LYS A 32 -7.26 -16.31 7.97
CA LYS A 32 -6.09 -16.52 7.13
C LYS A 32 -6.45 -16.50 5.66
N GLU A 33 -7.53 -17.16 5.26
CA GLU A 33 -8.05 -17.11 3.89
C GLU A 33 -8.48 -15.69 3.49
N SER A 34 -9.19 -14.98 4.38
CA SER A 34 -9.72 -13.64 4.11
C SER A 34 -8.62 -12.59 3.95
N ILE A 35 -7.68 -12.52 4.90
CA ILE A 35 -6.60 -11.53 4.90
C ILE A 35 -5.52 -11.81 3.85
N ASN A 36 -5.49 -13.03 3.29
CA ASN A 36 -4.57 -13.42 2.20
C ASN A 36 -4.73 -12.53 0.95
N CYS A 37 -5.83 -11.78 0.83
CA CYS A 37 -5.94 -10.74 -0.19
C CYS A 37 -4.80 -9.71 -0.11
N ILE A 38 -4.23 -9.44 1.09
CA ILE A 38 -3.12 -8.49 1.30
C ILE A 38 -1.90 -9.10 2.00
N TYR A 39 -2.10 -10.00 2.97
CA TYR A 39 -1.02 -10.54 3.80
C TYR A 39 -1.19 -12.04 4.07
N SER A 40 -0.09 -12.78 4.01
CA SER A 40 -0.04 -14.09 4.66
C SER A 40 0.12 -13.87 6.15
N VAL A 41 -0.65 -14.62 6.95
CA VAL A 41 -0.58 -14.56 8.41
C VAL A 41 -0.13 -15.87 9.02
N GLU A 42 0.73 -15.76 10.02
CA GLU A 42 1.15 -16.87 10.86
C GLU A 42 0.89 -16.56 12.33
N MET A 43 0.52 -17.59 13.07
CA MET A 43 0.26 -17.52 14.50
C MET A 43 0.86 -18.74 15.19
N ASP A 44 1.36 -18.56 16.41
CA ASP A 44 1.84 -19.66 17.21
C ASP A 44 0.73 -20.68 17.49
N ARG A 45 1.10 -21.95 17.66
CA ARG A 45 0.15 -23.06 17.82
C ARG A 45 -0.65 -22.98 19.12
N LYS A 46 -0.06 -22.47 20.21
CA LYS A 46 -0.72 -22.43 21.52
C LYS A 46 -1.84 -21.41 21.54
N THR A 47 -1.64 -20.27 20.90
CA THR A 47 -2.64 -19.20 20.80
C THR A 47 -3.79 -19.60 19.86
N ARG A 48 -3.54 -20.42 18.83
CA ARG A 48 -4.60 -20.97 17.96
C ARG A 48 -5.63 -21.84 18.72
N GLU A 49 -5.19 -22.58 19.73
CA GLU A 49 -6.07 -23.47 20.51
C GLU A 49 -7.02 -22.70 21.45
N ALA A 50 -6.66 -21.46 21.83
CA ALA A 50 -7.46 -20.59 22.70
C ALA A 50 -8.67 -19.94 21.99
N GLY A 51 -8.73 -20.01 20.66
CA GLY A 51 -9.67 -19.27 19.82
C GLY A 51 -9.02 -18.02 19.21
N PHE A 52 -9.66 -17.44 18.20
CA PHE A 52 -9.09 -16.32 17.44
C PHE A 52 -10.10 -15.19 17.26
N VAL A 53 -9.66 -13.96 17.53
CA VAL A 53 -10.45 -12.75 17.32
C VAL A 53 -10.01 -12.08 16.03
N ALA A 54 -10.95 -11.85 15.11
CA ALA A 54 -10.81 -10.85 14.07
C ALA A 54 -12.15 -10.17 13.83
N ASN A 55 -12.19 -8.88 14.14
CA ASN A 55 -13.33 -8.01 13.88
C ASN A 55 -12.84 -6.88 12.99
N LEU A 56 -13.45 -6.73 11.80
CA LEU A 56 -13.21 -5.59 10.92
C LEU A 56 -14.52 -4.82 10.72
N ASN A 57 -14.47 -3.51 10.94
CA ASN A 57 -15.48 -2.58 10.43
C ASN A 57 -14.83 -1.81 9.29
N SER A 58 -15.45 -1.79 8.12
CA SER A 58 -14.88 -1.18 6.92
C SER A 58 -15.82 -0.18 6.29
N TRP A 59 -15.25 0.91 5.80
CA TRP A 59 -15.94 1.98 5.11
C TRP A 59 -15.23 2.29 3.80
N ARG A 60 -15.98 2.30 2.70
CA ARG A 60 -15.45 2.73 1.40
C ARG A 60 -16.22 3.93 0.90
N HIS A 61 -15.50 4.97 0.51
CA HIS A 61 -16.06 6.10 -0.23
C HIS A 61 -15.13 6.38 -1.41
N ARG A 62 -15.55 6.01 -2.63
CA ARG A 62 -14.75 6.14 -3.85
C ARG A 62 -13.35 5.50 -3.72
N ASP A 63 -12.32 6.34 -3.71
CA ASP A 63 -10.88 6.11 -3.63
C ASP A 63 -10.33 6.17 -2.19
N LEU A 64 -11.21 6.21 -1.18
CA LEU A 64 -10.90 6.11 0.23
C LEU A 64 -11.44 4.79 0.79
N LEU A 65 -10.57 4.00 1.42
CA LEU A 65 -10.98 2.82 2.20
C LEU A 65 -10.40 2.91 3.61
N MET A 66 -11.28 2.79 4.60
CA MET A 66 -10.94 2.76 6.02
C MET A 66 -11.33 1.41 6.61
N ILE A 67 -10.44 0.81 7.40
CA ILE A 67 -10.69 -0.44 8.11
C ILE A 67 -10.29 -0.27 9.57
N GLU A 68 -11.27 -0.33 10.46
CA GLU A 68 -11.02 -0.56 11.88
C GLU A 68 -10.85 -2.06 12.10
N ALA A 69 -9.75 -2.46 12.73
CA ALA A 69 -9.40 -3.85 12.96
C ALA A 69 -9.12 -4.10 14.44
N GLN A 70 -9.67 -5.20 14.96
CA GLN A 70 -9.29 -5.76 16.25
C GLN A 70 -8.91 -7.22 16.07
N SER A 71 -7.72 -7.61 16.54
CA SER A 71 -7.26 -9.00 16.46
C SER A 71 -6.20 -9.33 17.52
N CYS A 72 -5.68 -10.55 17.45
CA CYS A 72 -4.66 -11.09 18.35
C CYS A 72 -3.25 -10.92 17.77
N SER A 73 -2.25 -11.26 18.58
CA SER A 73 -0.84 -11.26 18.15
C SER A 73 -0.65 -12.22 16.98
N GLN A 74 -0.07 -11.72 15.88
CA GLN A 74 0.24 -12.52 14.70
C GLN A 74 1.36 -11.87 13.89
N SER A 75 2.01 -12.68 13.05
CA SER A 75 3.01 -12.22 12.10
C SER A 75 2.35 -12.05 10.73
N PHE A 76 2.53 -10.87 10.14
CA PHE A 76 2.09 -10.54 8.79
C PHE A 76 3.29 -10.53 7.86
N SER A 77 3.13 -11.16 6.69
CA SER A 77 4.10 -11.07 5.61
C SER A 77 3.42 -10.76 4.28
N ARG A 78 4.04 -9.92 3.48
CA ARG A 78 3.69 -9.65 2.08
C ARG A 78 4.85 -10.06 1.21
N THR A 79 4.65 -11.09 0.39
CA THR A 79 5.70 -11.67 -0.45
C THR A 79 5.61 -11.15 -1.88
N SER A 80 6.69 -11.32 -2.67
CA SER A 80 6.68 -10.96 -4.09
C SER A 80 5.60 -11.68 -4.90
N GLN A 81 5.30 -12.92 -4.52
CA GLN A 81 4.27 -13.74 -5.16
C GLN A 81 2.87 -13.18 -4.90
N MET A 82 2.60 -12.72 -3.67
CA MET A 82 1.33 -12.07 -3.32
C MET A 82 1.15 -10.77 -4.10
N ILE A 83 2.18 -9.92 -4.12
CA ILE A 83 2.19 -8.67 -4.90
C ILE A 83 1.87 -8.95 -6.37
N ALA A 84 2.46 -10.00 -6.95
CA ALA A 84 2.19 -10.38 -8.33
C ALA A 84 0.78 -10.95 -8.56
N ALA A 85 0.23 -11.66 -7.57
CA ALA A 85 -1.09 -12.27 -7.68
C ALA A 85 -2.22 -11.23 -7.59
N ASP A 86 -2.07 -10.23 -6.72
CA ASP A 86 -3.09 -9.21 -6.49
C ASP A 86 -2.88 -7.90 -7.29
N GLY A 87 -1.64 -7.58 -7.66
CA GLY A 87 -1.29 -6.38 -8.41
C GLY A 87 -1.47 -5.05 -7.66
N MET A 88 -1.74 -5.08 -6.34
CA MET A 88 -2.05 -3.90 -5.55
C MET A 88 -0.80 -3.08 -5.24
N ASP A 89 -0.94 -1.74 -5.30
CA ASP A 89 0.14 -0.80 -5.05
C ASP A 89 -0.25 0.36 -4.11
N HIS A 90 -1.39 0.25 -3.43
CA HIS A 90 -1.90 1.24 -2.48
C HIS A 90 -0.92 1.52 -1.35
N TYR A 91 -1.01 2.72 -0.79
CA TYR A 91 -0.44 2.99 0.51
C TYR A 91 -1.44 2.61 1.60
N ASN A 92 -0.99 1.85 2.60
CA ASN A 92 -1.75 1.54 3.82
C ASN A 92 -1.11 2.31 4.99
N ILE A 93 -1.85 3.27 5.54
CA ILE A 93 -1.47 4.03 6.74
C ILE A 93 -2.13 3.33 7.92
N GLN A 94 -1.32 2.80 8.83
CA GLN A 94 -1.79 2.13 10.04
C GLN A 94 -1.55 3.00 11.27
N LEU A 95 -2.53 3.01 12.15
CA LEU A 95 -2.47 3.61 13.47
C LEU A 95 -3.07 2.65 14.49
N TYR A 96 -2.44 2.55 15.67
CA TYR A 96 -2.87 1.63 16.73
C TYR A 96 -3.39 2.44 17.91
N THR A 97 -4.63 2.17 18.30
CA THR A 97 -5.29 2.79 19.48
C THR A 97 -5.14 1.94 20.73
N ASP A 98 -4.87 0.65 20.56
CA ASP A 98 -4.51 -0.29 21.61
C ASP A 98 -3.52 -1.33 21.04
N GLY A 99 -2.59 -1.80 21.87
CA GLY A 99 -1.47 -2.61 21.42
C GLY A 99 -0.51 -1.87 20.47
N GLY A 100 0.12 -2.59 19.56
CA GLY A 100 1.07 -2.03 18.60
C GLY A 100 1.56 -3.03 17.55
N VAL A 101 2.54 -2.56 16.76
CA VAL A 101 3.19 -3.34 15.69
C VAL A 101 4.70 -3.08 15.72
N LYS A 102 5.47 -4.10 15.37
CA LYS A 102 6.92 -4.01 15.20
C LYS A 102 7.42 -4.66 13.92
N SER A 103 8.57 -4.21 13.43
CA SER A 103 9.30 -4.80 12.30
C SER A 103 10.80 -4.55 12.45
N GLU A 104 11.61 -5.59 12.30
CA GLU A 104 13.07 -5.49 12.39
C GLU A 104 13.71 -4.77 11.19
N ILE A 105 12.97 -4.68 10.09
CA ILE A 105 13.39 -3.99 8.85
C ILE A 105 12.65 -2.66 8.67
N GLY A 106 12.12 -2.11 9.77
CA GLY A 106 11.46 -0.81 9.81
C GLY A 106 12.42 0.35 9.52
N ILE A 107 11.89 1.42 8.93
CA ILE A 107 12.63 2.67 8.68
C ILE A 107 12.07 3.77 9.57
N GLY A 108 12.94 4.50 10.26
CA GLY A 108 12.53 5.53 11.24
C GLY A 108 12.11 4.97 12.61
N GLY A 109 12.13 3.64 12.76
CA GLY A 109 11.80 2.92 13.99
C GLY A 109 11.56 1.45 13.72
N ASP A 110 11.45 0.67 14.78
CA ASP A 110 11.20 -0.78 14.76
C ASP A 110 9.91 -1.15 15.51
N VAL A 111 9.42 -0.29 16.40
CA VAL A 111 8.17 -0.45 17.17
C VAL A 111 7.34 0.82 17.07
N LEU A 112 6.06 0.67 16.72
CA LEU A 112 5.14 1.79 16.66
C LEU A 112 4.69 2.19 18.07
N GLN A 113 4.99 3.43 18.46
CA GLN A 113 4.52 3.99 19.72
C GLN A 113 3.06 4.50 19.58
N PRO A 114 2.26 4.48 20.66
CA PRO A 114 0.90 5.05 20.64
C PRO A 114 0.90 6.49 20.15
N GLY A 115 0.01 6.81 19.19
CA GLY A 115 -0.06 8.11 18.53
C GLY A 115 0.84 8.26 17.30
N GLY A 116 1.72 7.29 17.02
CA GLY A 116 2.52 7.23 15.80
C GLY A 116 1.73 6.65 14.61
N LEU A 117 2.34 6.73 13.42
CA LEU A 117 1.82 6.14 12.18
C LEU A 117 2.83 5.16 11.58
N LEU A 118 2.34 4.07 11.00
CA LEU A 118 3.13 3.17 10.15
C LEU A 118 2.62 3.28 8.71
N LEU A 119 3.50 3.58 7.76
CA LEU A 119 3.20 3.48 6.33
C LEU A 119 3.69 2.16 5.76
N LEU A 120 2.82 1.47 5.04
CA LEU A 120 3.16 0.32 4.20
C LEU A 120 2.84 0.63 2.73
N ASP A 121 3.71 0.17 1.85
CA ASP A 121 3.54 0.20 0.40
C ASP A 121 3.16 -1.21 -0.06
N LEU A 122 1.93 -1.41 -0.56
CA LEU A 122 1.47 -2.73 -0.99
C LEU A 122 2.16 -3.23 -2.28
N SER A 123 2.96 -2.43 -2.96
CA SER A 123 3.81 -2.91 -4.06
C SER A 123 5.14 -3.51 -3.57
N GLN A 124 5.39 -3.53 -2.26
CA GLN A 124 6.66 -3.91 -1.66
C GLN A 124 6.52 -5.00 -0.61
N ARG A 125 7.60 -5.78 -0.44
CA ARG A 125 7.66 -6.84 0.56
C ARG A 125 7.65 -6.26 1.96
N THR A 126 6.94 -6.90 2.86
CA THR A 126 6.76 -6.43 4.23
C THR A 126 6.76 -7.62 5.17
N GLU A 127 7.38 -7.46 6.34
CA GLU A 127 7.30 -8.40 7.46
C GLU A 127 7.11 -7.60 8.75
N ALA A 128 6.06 -7.90 9.51
CA ALA A 128 5.72 -7.19 10.74
C ALA A 128 4.99 -8.11 11.72
N GLN A 129 5.06 -7.79 13.01
CA GLN A 129 4.39 -8.54 14.08
C GLN A 129 3.54 -7.61 14.93
N THR A 130 2.29 -7.98 15.19
CA THR A 130 1.39 -7.23 16.07
C THR A 130 1.44 -7.74 17.50
N SER A 131 1.13 -6.88 18.46
CA SER A 131 0.90 -7.28 19.85
C SER A 131 -0.44 -8.01 20.00
N ASP A 132 -0.61 -8.68 21.15
CA ASP A 132 -1.90 -9.31 21.44
C ASP A 132 -3.00 -8.29 21.74
N GLY A 133 -4.23 -8.62 21.39
CA GLY A 133 -5.42 -7.78 21.63
C GLY A 133 -5.43 -6.41 20.94
N PHE A 134 -4.62 -6.20 19.89
CA PHE A 134 -4.47 -4.89 19.27
C PHE A 134 -5.80 -4.35 18.70
N LYS A 135 -5.89 -3.01 18.66
CA LYS A 135 -6.91 -2.26 17.92
C LYS A 135 -6.23 -1.25 17.02
N SER A 136 -6.55 -1.28 15.74
CA SER A 136 -5.95 -0.40 14.75
C SER A 136 -6.97 0.17 13.78
N MET A 137 -6.61 1.30 13.20
CA MET A 137 -7.29 1.91 12.07
C MET A 137 -6.32 1.92 10.88
N HIS A 138 -6.80 1.48 9.74
CA HIS A 138 -6.06 1.36 8.49
C HIS A 138 -6.73 2.25 7.46
N LEU A 139 -5.94 3.10 6.83
CA LEU A 139 -6.37 3.98 5.76
C LEU A 139 -5.65 3.55 4.48
N PHE A 140 -6.40 3.07 3.50
CA PHE A 140 -5.88 2.72 2.19
C PHE A 140 -6.15 3.86 1.22
N LEU A 141 -5.09 4.30 0.53
CA LEU A 141 -5.13 5.34 -0.49
C LEU A 141 -4.47 4.80 -1.77
N PRO A 142 -5.13 4.93 -2.94
CA PRO A 142 -4.50 4.68 -4.23
C PRO A 142 -3.19 5.45 -4.37
N ARG A 143 -2.17 4.79 -4.95
CA ARG A 143 -0.83 5.36 -5.12
C ARG A 143 -0.85 6.74 -5.76
N HIS A 144 -1.65 6.91 -6.81
CA HIS A 144 -1.70 8.13 -7.62
C HIS A 144 -2.16 9.37 -6.83
N LEU A 145 -2.87 9.18 -5.71
CA LEU A 145 -3.28 10.29 -4.84
C LEU A 145 -2.12 10.84 -4.00
N VAL A 146 -1.10 10.02 -3.72
CA VAL A 146 -0.04 10.37 -2.77
C VAL A 146 1.31 10.55 -3.48
N GLU A 147 1.62 9.72 -4.48
CA GLU A 147 2.95 9.63 -5.08
C GLU A 147 3.47 10.95 -5.67
N ASP A 148 2.55 11.78 -6.20
CA ASP A 148 2.91 13.05 -6.82
C ASP A 148 3.33 14.11 -5.79
N HIS A 149 2.95 13.91 -4.52
CA HIS A 149 3.27 14.78 -3.40
C HIS A 149 4.51 14.33 -2.60
N LEU A 150 5.09 13.15 -2.92
CA LEU A 150 6.23 12.60 -2.19
C LEU A 150 7.55 12.84 -2.91
N THR A 151 8.63 13.16 -2.20
CA THR A 151 9.98 13.28 -2.77
C THR A 151 10.48 11.91 -3.24
N HIS A 152 10.22 10.87 -2.45
CA HIS A 152 10.66 9.49 -2.70
C HIS A 152 9.49 8.49 -2.50
N PRO A 153 8.53 8.40 -3.43
CA PRO A 153 7.31 7.61 -3.24
C PRO A 153 7.57 6.10 -3.00
N ASP A 154 8.66 5.57 -3.53
CA ASP A 154 9.01 4.14 -3.40
C ASP A 154 9.78 3.83 -2.09
N ASP A 155 9.97 4.79 -1.19
CA ASP A 155 10.91 4.66 -0.05
C ASP A 155 10.25 4.65 1.33
N HIS A 156 8.93 4.69 1.34
CA HIS A 156 8.16 4.82 2.56
C HIS A 156 7.50 3.50 2.99
N ASN A 157 7.85 2.37 2.36
CA ASN A 157 7.43 1.07 2.89
C ASN A 157 8.05 0.83 4.26
N LEU A 158 7.26 0.28 5.20
CA LEU A 158 7.69 0.04 6.59
C LEU A 158 8.22 1.30 7.29
N ARG A 159 7.66 2.48 6.97
CA ARG A 159 8.07 3.75 7.56
C ARG A 159 7.31 4.02 8.86
N PHE A 160 8.04 4.08 9.97
CA PHE A 160 7.51 4.49 11.26
C PHE A 160 7.65 6.01 11.40
N LEU A 161 6.54 6.69 11.66
CA LEU A 161 6.47 8.12 11.95
C LEU A 161 6.19 8.29 13.44
N SER A 162 7.08 9.01 14.13
CA SER A 162 6.99 9.17 15.58
C SER A 162 5.86 10.10 15.99
N GLU A 163 5.16 9.69 17.03
CA GLU A 163 4.20 10.44 17.83
C GLU A 163 4.74 11.77 18.37
N ARG A 164 6.06 11.90 18.51
CA ARG A 164 6.73 13.12 18.99
C ARG A 164 6.69 14.25 17.98
N ASP A 165 6.47 13.94 16.70
CA ASP A 165 6.23 14.95 15.67
C ASP A 165 4.78 15.47 15.80
N PRO A 166 4.57 16.78 16.06
CA PRO A 166 3.24 17.35 16.17
C PRO A 166 2.36 17.14 14.92
N LEU A 167 2.94 17.15 13.71
CA LEU A 167 2.18 16.93 12.48
C LEU A 167 1.67 15.48 12.40
N VAL A 168 2.48 14.51 12.84
CA VAL A 168 2.08 13.11 12.92
C VAL A 168 0.94 12.94 13.93
N SER A 169 1.06 13.55 15.11
CA SER A 169 -0.01 13.53 16.12
C SER A 169 -1.32 14.16 15.63
N ILE A 170 -1.26 15.29 14.91
CA ILE A 170 -2.45 15.93 14.31
C ILE A 170 -3.07 15.01 13.25
N LEU A 171 -2.26 14.45 12.36
CA LEU A 171 -2.72 13.53 11.31
C LEU A 171 -3.38 12.28 11.91
N PHE A 172 -2.80 11.71 12.96
CA PHE A 172 -3.36 10.58 13.71
C PHE A 172 -4.78 10.91 14.20
N GLN A 173 -4.96 12.07 14.85
CA GLN A 173 -6.27 12.50 15.35
C GLN A 173 -7.25 12.78 14.21
N GLN A 174 -6.77 13.35 13.09
CA GLN A 174 -7.59 13.63 11.93
C GLN A 174 -8.17 12.37 11.29
N ILE A 175 -7.37 11.31 11.16
CA ILE A 175 -7.83 10.01 10.61
C ILE A 175 -8.88 9.39 11.53
N LEU A 176 -8.66 9.41 12.85
CA LEU A 176 -9.64 8.91 13.82
C LEU A 176 -10.94 9.73 13.82
N ALA A 177 -10.84 11.06 13.70
CA ALA A 177 -12.00 11.94 13.61
C ALA A 177 -12.80 11.70 12.34
N LEU A 178 -12.13 11.53 11.18
CA LEU A 178 -12.80 11.17 9.94
C LEU A 178 -13.60 9.87 10.11
N ASN A 179 -13.00 8.81 10.64
CA ASN A 179 -13.72 7.55 10.89
C ASN A 179 -14.94 7.74 11.80
N ARG A 180 -14.77 8.50 12.89
CA ARG A 180 -15.83 8.74 13.89
C ARG A 180 -17.06 9.38 13.25
N TYR A 181 -16.86 10.35 12.35
CA TYR A 181 -17.93 11.14 11.75
C TYR A 181 -18.30 10.71 10.33
N ILE A 182 -17.65 9.68 9.75
CA ILE A 182 -17.82 9.30 8.33
C ILE A 182 -19.27 9.06 7.92
N ASN A 183 -20.11 8.59 8.86
CA ASN A 183 -21.52 8.30 8.63
C ASN A 183 -22.40 9.57 8.58
N GLU A 184 -21.92 10.67 9.14
CA GLU A 184 -22.64 11.94 9.27
C GLU A 184 -22.22 12.98 8.21
N LEU A 185 -21.14 12.69 7.49
CA LEU A 185 -20.55 13.53 6.45
C LEU A 185 -21.19 13.25 5.08
N ALA A 186 -21.35 14.31 4.29
CA ALA A 186 -21.70 14.23 2.88
C ALA A 186 -20.47 13.90 2.01
N ASP A 187 -20.71 13.43 0.78
CA ASP A 187 -19.63 12.98 -0.14
C ASP A 187 -18.53 14.03 -0.35
N HIS A 188 -18.91 15.30 -0.47
CA HIS A 188 -17.96 16.40 -0.67
C HIS A 188 -17.10 16.67 0.57
N GLU A 189 -17.66 16.50 1.77
CA GLU A 189 -16.94 16.70 3.04
C GLU A 189 -15.91 15.59 3.25
N ILE A 190 -16.29 14.33 2.96
CA ILE A 190 -15.37 13.18 2.97
C ILE A 190 -14.22 13.42 1.98
N SER A 191 -14.55 13.87 0.76
CA SER A 191 -13.55 14.16 -0.29
C SER A 191 -12.58 15.28 0.12
N VAL A 192 -13.07 16.32 0.81
CA VAL A 192 -12.21 17.40 1.34
C VAL A 192 -11.28 16.86 2.42
N LEU A 193 -11.80 16.07 3.37
CA LEU A 193 -10.99 15.49 4.45
C LEU A 193 -9.91 14.54 3.91
N GLN A 194 -10.24 13.69 2.95
CA GLN A 194 -9.26 12.84 2.25
C GLN A 194 -8.11 13.67 1.68
N LYS A 195 -8.40 14.74 0.93
CA LYS A 195 -7.36 15.61 0.35
C LYS A 195 -6.48 16.25 1.43
N THR A 196 -7.06 16.69 2.54
CA THR A 196 -6.27 17.26 3.65
C THR A 196 -5.38 16.22 4.32
N ILE A 197 -5.86 14.99 4.49
CA ILE A 197 -5.08 13.86 5.01
C ILE A 197 -3.92 13.53 4.08
N VAL A 198 -4.16 13.46 2.77
CA VAL A 198 -3.12 13.23 1.75
C VAL A 198 -2.01 14.28 1.88
N MET A 199 -2.38 15.57 1.89
CA MET A 199 -1.40 16.66 1.96
C MET A 199 -0.57 16.63 3.26
N MET A 200 -1.22 16.36 4.39
CA MET A 200 -0.56 16.27 5.69
C MET A 200 0.37 15.05 5.76
N LEU A 201 -0.11 13.89 5.28
CA LEU A 201 0.67 12.67 5.19
C LEU A 201 1.93 12.89 4.35
N SER A 202 1.80 13.52 3.18
CA SER A 202 2.94 13.84 2.32
C SER A 202 3.94 14.76 3.00
N ALA A 203 3.48 15.75 3.77
CA ALA A 203 4.37 16.61 4.55
C ALA A 203 5.17 15.82 5.60
N CYS A 204 4.51 14.94 6.36
CA CYS A 204 5.17 14.09 7.35
C CYS A 204 6.21 13.16 6.70
N LEU A 205 5.85 12.51 5.58
CA LEU A 205 6.74 11.57 4.88
C LEU A 205 7.96 12.27 4.27
N ASN A 206 7.78 13.46 3.68
CA ASN A 206 8.88 14.24 3.12
C ASN A 206 9.81 14.78 4.22
N ALA A 207 9.29 15.11 5.40
CA ALA A 207 10.11 15.54 6.54
C ALA A 207 10.92 14.37 7.14
N ALA A 208 10.30 13.19 7.25
CA ALA A 208 10.91 11.99 7.82
C ALA A 208 12.11 11.44 7.01
N ASP A 209 12.24 11.80 5.74
CA ASP A 209 13.36 11.39 4.89
C ASP A 209 14.61 12.29 5.04
N GLY A 210 14.76 12.95 6.19
CA GLY A 210 15.93 13.79 6.52
C GLY A 210 15.79 15.27 6.16
N GLY A 211 14.57 15.76 5.99
CA GLY A 211 14.26 17.12 5.57
C GLY A 211 14.18 18.15 6.69
N THR A 212 15.17 18.29 7.58
CA THR A 212 15.33 19.53 8.39
C THR A 212 16.25 20.51 7.67
N ARG A 213 15.73 21.14 6.62
CA ARG A 213 16.42 22.20 5.89
C ARG A 213 15.49 23.40 5.73
N SER A 214 16.07 24.59 5.59
CA SER A 214 15.33 25.83 5.31
C SER A 214 14.24 25.59 4.27
N THR A 215 13.07 26.21 4.45
CA THR A 215 11.89 26.06 3.58
C THR A 215 12.22 26.21 2.10
N ASP A 216 13.19 27.06 1.75
CA ASP A 216 13.63 27.28 0.36
C ASP A 216 14.50 26.17 -0.20
N ALA A 217 15.36 25.55 0.61
CA ALA A 217 16.16 24.40 0.18
C ALA A 217 15.28 23.15 0.02
N MET A 218 14.35 22.95 0.94
CA MET A 218 13.35 21.88 0.87
C MET A 218 12.46 22.03 -0.37
N ARG A 219 11.98 23.24 -0.69
CA ARG A 219 11.21 23.52 -1.91
C ARG A 219 11.99 23.16 -3.18
N ARG A 220 13.26 23.59 -3.29
CA ARG A 220 14.10 23.29 -4.47
C ARG A 220 14.37 21.80 -4.63
N ASP A 221 14.58 21.07 -3.53
CA ASP A 221 14.80 19.62 -3.58
C ASP A 221 13.50 18.87 -3.94
N ILE A 222 12.35 19.30 -3.43
CA ILE A 222 11.03 18.79 -3.85
C ILE A 222 10.80 19.04 -5.34
N GLU A 223 11.01 20.27 -5.83
CA GLU A 223 10.84 20.63 -7.24
C GLU A 223 11.76 19.80 -8.14
N LYS A 224 13.04 19.65 -7.77
CA LYS A 224 13.99 18.79 -8.48
C LYS A 224 13.54 17.33 -8.45
N GLY A 225 13.12 16.81 -7.30
CA GLY A 225 12.59 15.45 -7.17
C GLY A 225 11.37 15.23 -8.08
N VAL A 226 10.43 16.17 -8.07
CA VAL A 226 9.23 16.16 -8.94
C VAL A 226 9.65 16.16 -10.41
N MET A 227 10.60 17.01 -10.81
CA MET A 227 11.11 17.07 -12.19
C MET A 227 11.76 15.73 -12.60
N ILE A 228 12.62 15.18 -11.75
CA ILE A 228 13.30 13.91 -12.00
C ILE A 228 12.29 12.77 -12.14
N ARG A 229 11.30 12.68 -11.24
CA ARG A 229 10.24 11.65 -11.32
C ARG A 229 9.38 11.83 -12.56
N ARG A 230 8.97 13.07 -12.87
CA ARG A 230 8.20 13.37 -14.08
C ARG A 230 8.97 12.94 -15.33
N TYR A 231 10.26 13.24 -15.39
CA TYR A 231 11.13 12.79 -16.47
C TYR A 231 11.16 11.25 -16.56
N PHE A 232 11.41 10.55 -15.46
CA PHE A 232 11.44 9.08 -15.48
C PHE A 232 10.08 8.46 -15.83
N ARG A 233 8.96 9.03 -15.36
CA ARG A 233 7.60 8.57 -15.69
C ARG A 233 7.28 8.78 -17.17
N GLN A 234 7.65 9.94 -17.72
CA GLN A 234 7.41 10.28 -19.13
C GLN A 234 8.29 9.46 -20.09
N ASN A 235 9.49 9.07 -19.66
CA ASN A 235 10.45 8.34 -20.47
C ASN A 235 10.56 6.86 -20.08
N LEU A 236 9.71 6.36 -19.18
CA LEU A 236 9.87 5.05 -18.54
C LEU A 236 10.05 3.92 -19.56
N PHE A 237 9.34 4.01 -20.68
CA PHE A 237 9.27 3.00 -21.74
C PHE A 237 10.20 3.28 -22.92
N ALA A 238 10.91 4.39 -22.92
CA ALA A 238 11.87 4.72 -23.96
C ALA A 238 13.03 3.71 -23.93
N ALA A 239 13.30 3.06 -25.06
CA ALA A 239 14.33 2.02 -25.16
C ALA A 239 15.72 2.59 -24.92
N GLU A 240 15.94 3.84 -25.31
CA GLU A 240 17.20 4.56 -25.19
C GLU A 240 17.40 5.25 -23.83
N LEU A 241 16.47 5.11 -22.89
CA LEU A 241 16.61 5.65 -21.55
C LEU A 241 17.71 4.92 -20.78
N THR A 242 18.85 5.57 -20.66
CA THR A 242 20.01 5.14 -19.87
C THR A 242 20.28 6.11 -18.72
N ALA A 243 21.10 5.70 -17.74
CA ALA A 243 21.55 6.61 -16.68
C ALA A 243 22.28 7.83 -17.26
N ASP A 244 23.05 7.65 -18.34
CA ASP A 244 23.78 8.73 -19.01
C ASP A 244 22.84 9.71 -19.69
N LYS A 245 21.85 9.22 -20.43
CA LYS A 245 20.82 10.05 -21.05
C LYS A 245 20.02 10.80 -19.98
N ALA A 246 19.59 10.12 -18.93
CA ALA A 246 18.85 10.73 -17.82
C ALA A 246 19.67 11.82 -17.12
N ALA A 247 20.96 11.59 -16.85
CA ALA A 247 21.83 12.59 -16.22
C ALA A 247 21.95 13.84 -17.09
N ASN A 248 22.16 13.67 -18.40
CA ASN A 248 22.25 14.77 -19.36
C ASN A 248 20.94 15.56 -19.46
N ASP A 249 19.82 14.87 -19.66
CA ASP A 249 18.50 15.50 -19.87
C ASP A 249 18.01 16.23 -18.60
N LEU A 250 18.44 15.78 -17.41
CA LEU A 250 18.12 16.39 -16.12
C LEU A 250 19.14 17.43 -15.66
N GLY A 251 20.25 17.63 -16.39
CA GLY A 251 21.34 18.52 -15.97
C GLY A 251 22.03 18.08 -14.67
N LEU A 252 22.08 16.77 -14.40
CA LEU A 252 22.71 16.18 -13.22
C LEU A 252 24.06 15.56 -13.57
N SER A 253 24.98 15.55 -12.61
CA SER A 253 26.15 14.69 -12.73
C SER A 253 25.74 13.22 -12.62
N ARG A 254 26.49 12.32 -13.27
CA ARG A 254 26.29 10.87 -13.12
C ARG A 254 26.32 10.46 -11.64
N SER A 255 27.28 10.97 -10.89
CA SER A 255 27.44 10.68 -9.46
C SER A 255 26.21 11.10 -8.65
N SER A 256 25.66 12.29 -8.91
CA SER A 256 24.43 12.78 -8.27
C SER A 256 23.23 11.90 -8.60
N LEU A 257 23.11 11.46 -9.86
CA LEU A 257 22.05 10.54 -10.27
C LEU A 257 22.21 9.17 -9.60
N TYR A 258 23.42 8.62 -9.53
CA TYR A 258 23.66 7.35 -8.85
C TYR A 258 23.36 7.41 -7.36
N GLN A 259 23.77 8.48 -6.67
CA GLN A 259 23.42 8.72 -5.27
C GLN A 259 21.91 8.75 -5.04
N LEU A 260 21.16 9.39 -5.94
CA LEU A 260 19.71 9.47 -5.84
C LEU A 260 19.02 8.10 -5.91
N PHE A 261 19.58 7.17 -6.69
CA PHE A 261 19.03 5.83 -6.90
C PHE A 261 19.82 4.72 -6.19
N GLU A 262 20.73 5.07 -5.29
CA GLU A 262 21.62 4.10 -4.62
C GLU A 262 20.82 3.07 -3.82
N LYS A 263 19.82 3.54 -3.05
CA LYS A 263 18.86 2.71 -2.31
C LYS A 263 18.06 1.75 -3.17
N HIS A 264 17.95 2.03 -4.47
CA HIS A 264 17.29 1.18 -5.45
C HIS A 264 18.28 0.32 -6.24
N GLY A 265 19.57 0.24 -5.88
CA GLY A 265 20.58 -0.48 -6.66
C GLY A 265 20.94 0.19 -7.98
N GLY A 266 20.73 1.51 -8.08
CA GLY A 266 21.02 2.34 -9.23
C GLY A 266 19.87 2.48 -10.24
N VAL A 267 20.02 3.44 -11.15
CA VAL A 267 18.98 3.87 -12.12
C VAL A 267 18.44 2.70 -12.95
N LYS A 268 19.32 1.79 -13.41
CA LYS A 268 18.92 0.64 -14.23
C LYS A 268 18.00 -0.30 -13.47
N ASN A 269 18.28 -0.54 -12.18
CA ASN A 269 17.42 -1.40 -11.37
C ASN A 269 16.10 -0.69 -11.07
N TYR A 270 16.13 0.59 -10.70
CA TYR A 270 14.92 1.40 -10.53
C TYR A 270 13.98 1.34 -11.75
N LEU A 271 14.51 1.56 -12.95
CA LEU A 271 13.75 1.47 -14.20
C LEU A 271 13.15 0.08 -14.42
N ARG A 272 13.94 -0.98 -14.19
CA ARG A 272 13.47 -2.36 -14.29
C ARG A 272 12.31 -2.61 -13.33
N GLU A 273 12.43 -2.17 -12.08
CA GLU A 273 11.40 -2.34 -11.05
C GLU A 273 10.10 -1.63 -11.44
N ALA A 274 10.19 -0.38 -11.90
CA ALA A 274 9.05 0.42 -12.35
C ALA A 274 8.38 -0.16 -13.60
N ARG A 275 9.16 -0.59 -14.60
CA ARG A 275 8.65 -1.27 -15.81
C ARG A 275 7.90 -2.56 -15.48
N LEU A 276 8.46 -3.38 -14.58
CA LEU A 276 7.81 -4.63 -14.14
C LEU A 276 6.52 -4.37 -13.36
N ARG A 277 6.47 -3.30 -12.55
CA ARG A 277 5.24 -2.88 -11.84
C ARG A 277 4.15 -2.44 -12.83
N HIS A 278 4.50 -1.67 -13.86
CA HIS A 278 3.57 -1.31 -14.93
C HIS A 278 3.09 -2.54 -15.69
N ALA A 279 4.00 -3.45 -16.05
CA ALA A 279 3.66 -4.72 -16.70
C ALA A 279 2.65 -5.52 -15.87
N LEU A 280 2.87 -5.61 -14.55
CA LEU A 280 1.95 -6.27 -13.64
C LEU A 280 0.55 -5.63 -13.65
N LYS A 281 0.46 -4.30 -13.65
CA LYS A 281 -0.81 -3.57 -13.78
C LYS A 281 -1.53 -3.91 -15.09
N LEU A 282 -0.81 -3.92 -16.22
CA LEU A 282 -1.37 -4.31 -17.52
C LEU A 282 -1.82 -5.78 -17.55
N LEU A 283 -1.05 -6.68 -16.93
CA LEU A 283 -1.40 -8.10 -16.89
C LEU A 283 -2.65 -8.37 -16.02
N GLY A 284 -2.87 -7.55 -14.99
CA GLY A 284 -4.04 -7.61 -14.13
C GLY A 284 -5.29 -6.92 -14.68
N ASP A 285 -5.16 -5.98 -15.62
CA ASP A 285 -6.30 -5.26 -16.20
C ASP A 285 -7.13 -6.16 -17.13
N PRO A 286 -8.42 -6.39 -16.85
CA PRO A 286 -9.30 -7.17 -17.72
C PRO A 286 -9.37 -6.66 -19.18
N LYS A 287 -9.17 -5.36 -19.42
CA LYS A 287 -9.20 -4.74 -20.75
C LYS A 287 -8.00 -5.16 -21.60
N GLU A 288 -6.87 -5.44 -20.96
CA GLU A 288 -5.60 -5.78 -21.61
C GLU A 288 -5.46 -7.29 -21.91
N ARG A 289 -6.46 -8.10 -21.50
CA ARG A 289 -6.42 -9.57 -21.58
C ARG A 289 -6.19 -10.12 -23.00
N ARG A 290 -6.55 -9.36 -24.04
CA ARG A 290 -6.40 -9.74 -25.45
C ARG A 290 -5.04 -9.38 -26.06
N ARG A 291 -4.25 -8.49 -25.44
CA ARG A 291 -2.93 -8.12 -25.97
C ARG A 291 -1.94 -9.25 -25.79
N SER A 292 -1.00 -9.42 -26.72
CA SER A 292 0.01 -10.47 -26.56
C SER A 292 0.98 -10.14 -25.41
N LEU A 293 1.64 -11.16 -24.84
CA LEU A 293 2.70 -10.91 -23.85
C LEU A 293 3.89 -10.19 -24.48
N TYR A 294 4.12 -10.37 -25.78
CA TYR A 294 5.13 -9.65 -26.55
C TYR A 294 4.82 -8.15 -26.64
N ASP A 295 3.56 -7.77 -26.91
CA ASP A 295 3.17 -6.35 -26.97
C ASP A 295 3.32 -5.65 -25.62
N ILE A 296 3.00 -6.35 -24.52
CA ILE A 296 3.23 -5.83 -23.16
C ILE A 296 4.73 -5.70 -22.89
N ALA A 297 5.53 -6.68 -23.28
CA ALA A 297 6.98 -6.63 -23.12
C ALA A 297 7.57 -5.41 -23.86
N LEU A 298 7.15 -5.20 -25.11
CA LEU A 298 7.59 -4.08 -25.93
C LEU A 298 7.18 -2.73 -25.33
N GLU A 299 5.92 -2.59 -24.89
CA GLU A 299 5.47 -1.37 -24.17
C GLU A 299 6.28 -1.14 -22.90
N CYS A 300 6.62 -2.19 -22.16
CA CYS A 300 7.41 -2.07 -20.94
C CYS A 300 8.92 -1.84 -21.22
N GLY A 301 9.32 -1.60 -22.47
CA GLY A 301 10.70 -1.30 -22.85
C GLY A 301 11.62 -2.52 -22.90
N TYR A 302 11.08 -3.72 -23.16
CA TYR A 302 11.86 -4.94 -23.40
C TYR A 302 11.88 -5.28 -24.90
N GLU A 303 13.07 -5.58 -25.43
CA GLU A 303 13.24 -5.97 -26.84
C GLU A 303 12.73 -7.39 -27.15
N THR A 304 12.71 -8.26 -26.13
CA THR A 304 12.31 -9.66 -26.26
C THR A 304 11.40 -10.08 -25.12
N ASP A 305 10.43 -10.94 -25.44
CA ASP A 305 9.58 -11.63 -24.48
C ASP A 305 10.39 -12.50 -23.51
N ALA A 306 11.43 -13.19 -23.99
CA ALA A 306 12.32 -14.00 -23.17
C ALA A 306 13.05 -13.16 -22.11
N GLY A 307 13.53 -11.97 -22.47
CA GLY A 307 14.14 -11.03 -21.53
C GLY A 307 13.14 -10.55 -20.47
N PHE A 308 11.93 -10.19 -20.90
CA PHE A 308 10.84 -9.78 -20.03
C PHE A 308 10.42 -10.88 -19.05
N ILE A 309 10.13 -12.09 -19.54
CA ILE A 309 9.68 -13.23 -18.72
C ILE A 309 10.72 -13.59 -17.67
N ARG A 310 12.02 -13.59 -18.02
CA ARG A 310 13.10 -13.84 -17.05
C ARG A 310 13.14 -12.76 -15.97
N ALA A 311 13.06 -11.48 -16.35
CA ALA A 311 13.06 -10.39 -15.39
C ALA A 311 11.84 -10.41 -14.46
N PHE A 312 10.66 -10.68 -15.03
CA PHE A 312 9.40 -10.79 -14.28
C PHE A 312 9.46 -11.96 -13.29
N ARG A 313 9.89 -13.14 -13.74
CA ARG A 313 10.05 -14.31 -12.87
C ARG A 313 11.09 -14.09 -11.78
N ALA A 314 12.19 -13.40 -12.07
CA ALA A 314 13.20 -13.07 -11.07
C ALA A 314 12.66 -12.17 -9.96
N LYS A 315 11.78 -11.22 -10.30
CA LYS A 315 11.17 -10.30 -9.32
C LYS A 315 10.04 -10.95 -8.52
N TYR A 316 9.12 -11.61 -9.22
CA TYR A 316 7.83 -12.04 -8.68
C TYR A 316 7.75 -13.54 -8.36
N GLY A 317 8.73 -14.33 -8.80
CA GLY A 317 8.74 -15.79 -8.63
C GLY A 317 7.80 -16.56 -9.58
N VAL A 318 6.91 -15.86 -10.29
CA VAL A 318 5.92 -16.39 -11.24
C VAL A 318 6.10 -15.79 -12.63
N THR A 319 5.53 -16.39 -13.67
CA THR A 319 5.62 -15.85 -15.03
C THR A 319 4.45 -14.91 -15.37
N PRO A 320 4.60 -14.00 -16.36
CA PRO A 320 3.49 -13.20 -16.87
C PRO A 320 2.29 -14.03 -17.35
N GLY A 321 2.57 -15.21 -17.91
CA GLY A 321 1.55 -16.16 -18.37
C GLY A 321 0.72 -16.70 -17.21
N ASP A 322 1.34 -17.02 -16.07
CA ASP A 322 0.65 -17.52 -14.87
C ASP A 322 -0.33 -16.48 -14.33
N ILE A 323 0.11 -15.21 -14.27
CA ILE A 323 -0.74 -14.08 -13.85
C ILE A 323 -1.96 -13.94 -14.77
N ARG A 324 -1.75 -13.99 -16.09
CA ARG A 324 -2.83 -13.83 -17.07
C ARG A 324 -3.78 -15.03 -17.13
N ALA A 325 -3.27 -16.23 -16.96
CA ALA A 325 -4.06 -17.46 -16.91
C ALA A 325 -5.01 -17.48 -15.69
N GLY A 326 -4.72 -16.63 -14.69
CA GLY A 326 -5.60 -16.41 -13.55
C GLY A 326 -5.45 -17.49 -12.51
N HIS A 327 -4.35 -17.45 -11.75
CA HIS A 327 -4.46 -17.72 -10.32
C HIS A 327 -4.93 -16.43 -9.65
N ARG A 328 -6.23 -16.13 -9.77
CA ARG A 328 -6.84 -15.21 -8.81
C ARG A 328 -6.76 -15.89 -7.45
N PRO A 329 -6.29 -15.23 -6.38
CA PRO A 329 -6.55 -15.70 -5.04
C PRO A 329 -8.07 -15.85 -4.89
N HIS A 330 -8.49 -17.09 -4.65
CA HIS A 330 -9.80 -17.57 -4.25
C HIS A 330 -11.02 -16.72 -4.64
N ALA A 331 -11.81 -17.24 -5.59
CA ALA A 331 -13.22 -16.88 -5.69
C ALA A 331 -13.87 -17.01 -4.30
N HIS A 332 -14.51 -15.94 -3.83
CA HIS A 332 -15.17 -15.86 -2.53
C HIS A 332 -15.97 -17.14 -2.25
N HIS A 333 -15.52 -17.94 -1.28
CA HIS A 333 -16.41 -18.87 -0.61
C HIS A 333 -17.33 -18.04 0.28
N ASN A 334 -18.50 -17.68 -0.26
CA ASN A 334 -19.64 -17.18 0.51
C ASN A 334 -20.27 -18.27 1.40
N GLY A 335 -19.59 -19.40 1.62
CA GLY A 335 -20.08 -20.53 2.41
C GLY A 335 -20.02 -20.32 3.92
N ASP A 336 -19.23 -19.35 4.40
CA ASP A 336 -18.94 -19.20 5.83
C ASP A 336 -19.83 -18.16 6.55
N GLY A 337 -20.70 -17.46 5.81
CA GLY A 337 -21.62 -16.47 6.39
C GLY A 337 -20.98 -15.15 6.85
N VAL A 338 -19.70 -14.90 6.52
CA VAL A 338 -18.98 -13.67 6.92
C VAL A 338 -18.96 -12.66 5.78
N ASP A 339 -19.16 -11.38 6.10
CA ASP A 339 -19.06 -10.28 5.13
C ASP A 339 -17.59 -9.97 4.78
N LYS A 340 -17.21 -10.37 3.57
CA LYS A 340 -15.84 -10.26 3.02
C LYS A 340 -15.70 -9.14 1.96
N ARG A 341 -16.66 -8.20 1.87
CA ARG A 341 -16.65 -7.16 0.81
C ARG A 341 -15.41 -6.27 0.81
N TYR A 342 -14.76 -6.09 1.97
CA TYR A 342 -13.52 -5.32 2.08
C TYR A 342 -12.39 -5.90 1.18
N GLU A 343 -12.35 -7.22 0.97
CA GLU A 343 -11.38 -7.89 0.10
C GLU A 343 -11.51 -7.35 -1.33
N ASN A 344 -12.73 -7.34 -1.86
CA ASN A 344 -13.00 -6.82 -3.20
C ASN A 344 -12.76 -5.31 -3.30
N TRP A 345 -13.06 -4.56 -2.25
CA TRP A 345 -12.78 -3.12 -2.21
C TRP A 345 -11.29 -2.81 -2.29
N LEU A 346 -10.42 -3.58 -1.64
CA LEU A 346 -8.97 -3.42 -1.77
C LEU A 346 -8.50 -3.59 -3.22
N HIS A 347 -9.03 -4.57 -3.95
CA HIS A 347 -8.69 -4.79 -5.36
C HIS A 347 -9.26 -3.74 -6.31
N THR A 348 -10.38 -3.11 -5.96
CA THR A 348 -11.10 -2.17 -6.82
C THR A 348 -10.94 -0.71 -6.43
N LEU A 349 -10.16 -0.43 -5.38
CA LEU A 349 -9.78 0.91 -4.97
C LEU A 349 -8.88 1.50 -6.07
N ALA A 350 -9.37 2.47 -6.83
CA ALA A 350 -8.69 2.97 -8.01
C ALA A 350 -8.99 4.45 -8.27
#